data_AF-A0A7V4WEF8-F1
#
_entry.id   AF-A0A7V4WEF8-F1
#
_cell.length_a   1.000
_cell.length_b   1.000
_cell.length_c   1.000
_cell.angle_alpha   90.00
_cell.angle_beta   90.00
_cell.angle_gamma   90.00
#
_symmetry.space_group_name_H-M   'P 1'
#
loop_
_entity.id
_entity.type
_entity.pdbx_description
1 polymer ?
#
loop_
_entity_poly.entity_id
_entity_poly.type
_entity_poly.pdbx_seq_one_letter_code
_entity_poly.pdbx_strand_id
1 'polypeptide(L)'
;MSFKNISFILLILSFLLYSCAGSRKKQQEPLTSGASQDQELTDIEKLLGIETTTSEKPKENKQKPKEKLNLLDENEVANPDQSMAAAATTLTPTEKKRYEQKIQNLQRQLEDKDRLIKQLKDQLAAQSQQIEQLSSKKGSTSLYVPSAPVASGDYEQTYQQARQAFESRDYQTALSLFQSLLSENANHPLADNAQYWIGECHYALRQYDAAILDFQKVFTFPNSNKAPDAQFKLVLCYLKKGDIEKAREEFQRLQTDYPDSPYVNRASEILSKY
;
A
#
# COMPACT_ATOMS: atom_id res chain seq x y z
N MET A 1 -69.91 32.03 -7.48
CA MET A 1 -68.44 31.91 -7.62
C MET A 1 -68.08 30.44 -7.67
N SER A 2 -67.17 30.11 -8.58
CA SER A 2 -67.05 28.85 -9.33
C SER A 2 -66.82 27.57 -8.51
N PHE A 3 -67.73 26.59 -8.70
CA PHE A 3 -67.72 25.22 -8.17
C PHE A 3 -66.66 24.29 -8.80
N LYS A 4 -65.71 24.81 -9.59
CA LYS A 4 -64.76 24.00 -10.36
C LYS A 4 -63.53 23.49 -9.58
N ASN A 5 -63.26 23.98 -8.36
CA ASN A 5 -62.05 23.63 -7.61
C ASN A 5 -62.26 22.52 -6.56
N ILE A 6 -63.50 22.16 -6.24
CA ILE A 6 -63.81 21.13 -5.23
C ILE A 6 -63.76 19.72 -5.86
N SER A 7 -64.10 19.60 -7.15
CA SER A 7 -64.10 18.31 -7.86
C SER A 7 -62.69 17.77 -8.16
N PHE A 8 -61.65 18.62 -8.15
CA PHE A 8 -60.27 18.18 -8.40
C PHE A 8 -59.55 17.75 -7.11
N ILE A 9 -59.94 18.31 -5.96
CA ILE A 9 -59.41 17.93 -4.63
C ILE A 9 -60.00 16.59 -4.16
N LEU A 10 -61.25 16.29 -4.51
CA LEU A 10 -61.86 14.99 -4.21
C LEU A 10 -61.33 13.82 -5.05
N LEU A 11 -60.67 14.08 -6.18
CA LEU A 11 -60.07 13.04 -7.05
C LEU A 11 -58.63 12.68 -6.64
N ILE A 12 -57.96 13.55 -5.88
CA ILE A 12 -56.61 13.31 -5.33
C ILE A 12 -56.67 12.63 -3.95
N LEU A 13 -57.75 12.82 -3.19
CA LEU A 13 -57.97 12.12 -1.91
C LEU A 13 -58.45 10.66 -2.07
N SER A 14 -58.95 10.26 -3.24
CA SER A 14 -59.29 8.86 -3.55
C SER A 14 -58.10 7.97 -3.94
N PHE A 15 -56.91 8.54 -4.13
CA PHE A 15 -55.68 7.78 -4.42
C PHE A 15 -54.82 7.49 -3.16
N LEU A 16 -55.15 8.08 -2.01
CA LEU A 16 -54.41 7.93 -0.74
C LEU A 16 -55.05 6.95 0.26
N LEU A 17 -56.14 6.27 -0.10
CA LEU A 17 -56.83 5.31 0.77
C LEU A 17 -56.94 3.89 0.19
N TYR A 18 -56.14 3.56 -0.83
CA TYR A 18 -56.10 2.22 -1.44
C TYR A 18 -54.71 1.59 -1.31
N SER A 19 -54.25 1.34 -0.06
CA SER A 19 -53.31 0.25 0.25
C SER A 19 -53.04 0.19 1.76
N CYS A 20 -53.85 -0.56 2.49
CA CYS A 20 -53.51 -1.08 3.82
C CYS A 20 -54.55 -2.12 4.27
N ALA A 21 -54.39 -3.37 3.84
CA ALA A 21 -54.98 -4.53 4.52
C ALA A 21 -54.32 -5.83 4.01
N GLY A 22 -53.46 -6.43 4.82
CA GLY A 22 -52.83 -7.71 4.47
C GLY A 22 -51.86 -8.22 5.54
N SER A 23 -52.39 -8.61 6.70
CA SER A 23 -51.63 -9.31 7.76
C SER A 23 -51.14 -10.68 7.29
N ARG A 24 -49.86 -11.02 7.50
CA ARG A 24 -49.39 -12.41 7.56
C ARG A 24 -48.21 -12.60 8.51
N LYS A 25 -48.25 -13.75 9.18
CA LYS A 25 -47.53 -14.18 10.38
C LYS A 25 -46.02 -14.35 10.15
N LYS A 26 -45.24 -14.11 11.21
CA LYS A 26 -43.85 -14.54 11.39
C LYS A 26 -43.71 -16.04 11.14
N GLN A 27 -42.88 -16.41 10.17
CA GLN A 27 -42.17 -17.69 10.10
C GLN A 27 -40.78 -17.43 9.48
N GLN A 28 -39.77 -17.97 10.15
CA GLN A 28 -38.37 -18.04 9.71
C GLN A 28 -38.19 -19.05 8.57
N GLU A 29 -37.01 -18.94 7.95
CA GLU A 29 -36.33 -19.80 6.95
C GLU A 29 -36.49 -19.38 5.46
N PRO A 30 -35.44 -19.60 4.65
CA PRO A 30 -34.86 -18.62 3.74
C PRO A 30 -35.10 -19.00 2.27
N LEU A 31 -34.69 -18.14 1.32
CA LEU A 31 -34.00 -18.50 0.06
C LEU A 31 -34.08 -17.35 -0.99
N THR A 32 -32.91 -16.96 -1.47
CA THR A 32 -32.49 -16.75 -2.87
C THR A 32 -33.05 -15.66 -3.79
N SER A 33 -32.07 -15.06 -4.48
CA SER A 33 -32.02 -14.50 -5.84
C SER A 33 -32.39 -13.02 -6.01
N GLY A 34 -31.60 -12.20 -6.70
CA GLY A 34 -30.37 -12.50 -7.42
C GLY A 34 -29.73 -11.27 -8.09
N ALA A 35 -28.50 -11.52 -8.54
CA ALA A 35 -27.84 -10.98 -9.74
C ALA A 35 -27.66 -9.47 -9.86
N SER A 36 -26.39 -9.02 -9.81
CA SER A 36 -25.69 -8.33 -10.93
C SER A 36 -24.36 -7.77 -10.43
N GLN A 37 -23.28 -8.57 -10.39
CA GLN A 37 -21.90 -8.04 -10.37
C GLN A 37 -20.81 -9.10 -10.65
N ASP A 38 -21.15 -10.39 -10.63
CA ASP A 38 -20.16 -11.47 -10.84
C ASP A 38 -19.90 -11.84 -12.31
N GLN A 39 -20.58 -11.22 -13.27
CA GLN A 39 -20.44 -11.56 -14.69
C GLN A 39 -19.30 -10.82 -15.42
N GLU A 40 -18.66 -9.83 -14.82
CA GLU A 40 -17.60 -9.06 -15.51
C GLU A 40 -16.19 -9.65 -15.31
N LEU A 41 -16.01 -10.58 -14.37
CA LEU A 41 -14.71 -11.19 -14.05
C LEU A 41 -14.43 -12.49 -14.83
N THR A 42 -15.46 -13.14 -15.37
CA THR A 42 -15.32 -14.43 -16.08
C THR A 42 -14.86 -14.29 -17.53
N ASP A 43 -15.02 -13.12 -18.14
CA ASP A 43 -14.62 -12.91 -19.54
C ASP A 43 -13.10 -12.70 -19.71
N ILE A 44 -12.42 -12.27 -18.64
CA ILE A 44 -10.97 -12.06 -18.64
C ILE A 44 -10.21 -13.39 -18.60
N GLU A 45 -10.72 -14.40 -17.88
CA GLU A 45 -10.08 -15.72 -17.75
C GLU A 45 -10.15 -16.52 -19.07
N LYS A 46 -11.19 -16.30 -19.87
CA LYS A 46 -11.37 -16.96 -21.18
C LYS A 46 -10.48 -16.38 -22.29
N LEU A 47 -10.04 -15.12 -22.16
CA LEU A 47 -9.15 -14.47 -23.12
C LEU A 47 -7.66 -14.86 -22.95
N LEU A 48 -7.28 -15.39 -21.79
CA LEU A 48 -5.90 -15.70 -21.43
C LEU A 48 -5.49 -17.16 -21.68
N GLY A 49 -6.38 -18.01 -22.20
CA GLY A 49 -6.03 -19.38 -22.64
C GLY A 49 -5.47 -20.28 -21.52
N ILE A 50 -5.84 -20.05 -20.27
CA ILE A 50 -5.40 -20.87 -19.14
C ILE A 50 -6.40 -22.01 -18.95
N GLU A 51 -6.18 -23.13 -19.64
CA GLU A 51 -6.81 -24.40 -19.26
C GLU A 51 -6.01 -25.01 -18.10
N THR A 52 -6.48 -24.84 -16.86
CA THR A 52 -5.98 -25.64 -15.73
C THR A 52 -6.89 -26.85 -15.52
N THR A 53 -6.47 -27.95 -16.14
CA THR A 53 -7.01 -29.29 -15.94
C THR A 53 -7.00 -29.67 -14.46
N THR A 54 -8.17 -30.09 -13.98
CA THR A 54 -8.37 -30.80 -12.71
C THR A 54 -7.81 -32.21 -12.85
N SER A 55 -6.88 -32.66 -11.99
CA SER A 55 -6.75 -34.07 -11.61
C SER A 55 -5.88 -34.31 -10.37
N GLU A 56 -6.48 -34.98 -9.39
CA GLU A 56 -5.96 -35.98 -8.44
C GLU A 56 -4.86 -35.65 -7.39
N LYS A 57 -5.26 -35.77 -6.12
CA LYS A 57 -4.40 -36.08 -4.95
C LYS A 57 -3.75 -37.45 -5.12
N PRO A 58 -2.50 -37.64 -4.63
CA PRO A 58 -2.30 -38.70 -3.62
C PRO A 58 -1.25 -38.43 -2.51
N LYS A 59 -1.70 -38.70 -1.28
CA LYS A 59 -1.09 -39.38 -0.11
C LYS A 59 0.41 -39.21 0.24
N GLU A 60 0.58 -38.80 1.50
CA GLU A 60 1.70 -38.92 2.45
C GLU A 60 2.58 -40.19 2.32
N ASN A 61 3.92 -40.03 2.38
CA ASN A 61 4.80 -41.05 2.97
C ASN A 61 6.15 -40.47 3.48
N LYS A 62 6.48 -40.82 4.73
CA LYS A 62 7.76 -40.58 5.42
C LYS A 62 8.76 -41.67 5.02
N GLN A 63 9.93 -41.33 4.48
CA GLN A 63 11.09 -42.24 4.58
C GLN A 63 12.44 -41.51 4.43
N LYS A 64 13.21 -41.46 5.54
CA LYS A 64 14.67 -41.25 5.55
C LYS A 64 15.37 -42.57 5.16
N PRO A 65 16.35 -42.57 4.25
CA PRO A 65 17.25 -43.71 4.10
C PRO A 65 18.39 -43.69 5.14
N LYS A 66 18.59 -44.84 5.78
CA LYS A 66 19.72 -45.19 6.66
C LYS A 66 20.92 -45.58 5.79
N GLU A 67 22.13 -45.15 6.15
CA GLU A 67 23.37 -45.66 5.56
C GLU A 67 24.29 -46.24 6.65
N LYS A 68 25.01 -47.30 6.29
CA LYS A 68 25.40 -48.45 7.11
C LYS A 68 26.54 -48.20 8.10
N LEU A 69 26.43 -48.85 9.26
CA LEU A 69 27.45 -48.99 10.28
C LEU A 69 28.45 -50.08 9.87
N ASN A 70 29.73 -49.72 9.68
CA ASN A 70 30.84 -50.68 9.60
C ASN A 70 31.60 -50.64 10.94
N LEU A 71 31.66 -51.79 11.62
CA LEU A 71 32.54 -52.05 12.76
C LEU A 71 33.89 -52.58 12.25
N LEU A 72 34.98 -51.88 12.58
CA LEU A 72 36.39 -52.31 12.71
C LEU A 72 37.08 -51.15 13.48
N ASP A 73 37.93 -51.26 14.49
CA ASP A 73 38.56 -52.34 15.23
C ASP A 73 39.03 -51.69 16.57
N GLU A 74 38.95 -52.40 17.70
CA GLU A 74 39.45 -51.91 18.99
C GLU A 74 40.98 -52.10 19.03
N ASN A 75 41.74 -51.04 18.77
CA ASN A 75 43.05 -50.72 19.39
C ASN A 75 43.88 -49.80 18.49
N GLU A 76 43.82 -48.48 18.72
CA GLU A 76 45.03 -47.65 18.65
C GLU A 76 44.88 -46.43 19.57
N VAL A 77 45.39 -46.57 20.79
CA VAL A 77 45.58 -45.46 21.73
C VAL A 77 46.85 -44.73 21.31
N ALA A 78 46.73 -43.54 20.72
CA ALA A 78 47.65 -42.39 20.89
C ALA A 78 47.33 -41.26 19.89
N ASN A 79 46.75 -40.15 20.37
CA ASN A 79 47.40 -38.82 20.44
C ASN A 79 46.30 -37.73 20.67
N PRO A 80 46.23 -37.06 21.83
CA PRO A 80 45.11 -36.18 22.18
C PRO A 80 45.33 -34.73 21.72
N ASP A 81 45.60 -34.48 20.43
CA ASP A 81 45.93 -33.12 19.97
C ASP A 81 45.24 -32.64 18.68
N GLN A 82 44.14 -33.27 18.24
CA GLN A 82 43.41 -32.81 17.03
C GLN A 82 41.88 -32.74 17.12
N SER A 83 41.26 -32.81 18.30
CA SER A 83 39.79 -32.87 18.42
C SER A 83 39.10 -31.61 18.97
N MET A 84 39.45 -30.40 18.53
CA MET A 84 38.64 -29.20 18.80
C MET A 84 38.61 -28.24 17.60
N ALA A 85 38.11 -28.68 16.44
CA ALA A 85 37.87 -27.76 15.31
C ALA A 85 36.67 -28.14 14.40
N ALA A 86 35.77 -29.03 14.84
CA ALA A 86 34.66 -29.51 14.01
C ALA A 86 33.28 -29.05 14.52
N ALA A 87 33.09 -27.73 14.64
CA ALA A 87 31.74 -27.13 14.78
C ALA A 87 31.68 -25.64 14.38
N ALA A 88 32.67 -25.12 13.63
CA ALA A 88 32.54 -23.84 12.96
C ALA A 88 32.12 -24.13 11.52
N THR A 89 30.87 -23.83 11.15
CA THR A 89 30.38 -23.89 9.77
C THR A 89 31.25 -22.98 8.92
N THR A 90 32.33 -23.53 8.37
CA THR A 90 33.32 -22.78 7.61
C THR A 90 32.75 -22.63 6.21
N LEU A 91 32.34 -21.41 5.87
CA LEU A 91 31.85 -21.04 4.54
C LEU A 91 32.76 -21.64 3.46
N THR A 92 32.16 -22.33 2.48
CA THR A 92 32.94 -22.87 1.38
C THR A 92 33.61 -21.73 0.59
N PRO A 93 34.78 -21.95 -0.05
CA PRO A 93 35.44 -20.91 -0.83
C PRO A 93 34.52 -20.26 -1.90
N THR A 94 33.59 -21.04 -2.45
CA THR A 94 32.60 -20.59 -3.42
C THR A 94 31.56 -19.63 -2.80
N GLU A 95 31.04 -19.97 -1.63
CA GLU A 95 30.09 -19.12 -0.90
C GLU A 95 30.77 -17.83 -0.43
N LYS A 96 32.00 -17.93 0.08
CA LYS A 96 32.80 -16.76 0.46
C LYS A 96 32.96 -15.79 -0.71
N LYS A 97 33.36 -16.30 -1.89
CA LYS A 97 33.48 -15.49 -3.12
C LYS A 97 32.15 -14.85 -3.53
N ARG A 98 31.03 -15.56 -3.40
CA ARG A 98 29.68 -15.02 -3.68
C ARG A 98 29.32 -13.88 -2.74
N TYR A 99 29.59 -14.02 -1.44
CA TYR A 99 29.33 -12.96 -0.46
C TYR A 99 30.23 -11.75 -0.66
N GLU A 100 31.51 -11.96 -0.98
CA GLU A 100 32.44 -10.87 -1.33
C GLU A 100 31.94 -10.07 -2.53
N GLN A 101 31.47 -10.74 -3.59
CA GLN A 101 30.87 -10.07 -4.75
C GLN A 101 29.59 -9.30 -4.39
N LYS A 102 28.75 -9.86 -3.52
CA LYS A 102 27.52 -9.19 -3.06
C LYS A 102 27.85 -7.95 -2.23
N ILE A 103 28.81 -8.05 -1.30
CA ILE A 103 29.29 -6.92 -0.49
C ILE A 103 29.85 -5.82 -1.40
N GLN A 104 30.67 -6.18 -2.39
CA GLN A 104 31.23 -5.22 -3.33
C GLN A 104 30.15 -4.50 -4.16
N ASN A 105 29.12 -5.23 -4.61
CA ASN A 105 27.99 -4.64 -5.33
C ASN A 105 27.21 -3.68 -4.42
N LEU A 106 26.90 -4.10 -3.20
CA LEU A 106 26.20 -3.25 -2.22
C LEU A 106 27.00 -2.00 -1.88
N GLN A 107 28.32 -2.09 -1.75
CA GLN A 107 29.18 -0.93 -1.53
C GLN A 107 29.09 0.07 -2.68
N ARG A 108 29.15 -0.38 -3.94
CA ARG A 108 28.95 0.51 -5.10
C ARG A 108 27.58 1.18 -5.09
N GLN A 109 26.53 0.42 -4.77
CA GLN A 109 25.19 0.99 -4.68
C GLN A 109 25.06 2.04 -3.58
N LEU A 110 25.74 1.86 -2.44
CA LEU A 110 25.78 2.86 -1.38
C LEU A 110 26.53 4.12 -1.84
N GLU A 111 27.68 3.97 -2.50
CA GLU A 111 28.43 5.11 -3.04
C GLU A 111 27.63 5.90 -4.09
N ASP A 112 26.91 5.21 -4.98
CA ASP A 112 26.06 5.86 -5.98
C ASP A 112 24.89 6.61 -5.32
N LYS A 113 24.29 6.04 -4.26
CA LYS A 113 23.25 6.70 -3.47
C LYS A 113 23.78 7.92 -2.73
N ASP A 114 24.98 7.84 -2.14
CA ASP A 114 25.60 8.97 -1.45
C ASP A 114 25.90 10.12 -2.41
N ARG A 115 26.37 9.80 -3.63
CA ARG A 115 26.54 10.79 -4.71
C ARG A 115 25.21 11.45 -5.08
N LEU A 116 24.15 10.66 -5.24
CA LEU A 116 22.82 11.18 -5.55
C LEU A 116 22.29 12.07 -4.43
N ILE A 117 22.42 11.66 -3.16
CA ILE A 117 22.02 12.46 -2.00
C ILE A 117 22.76 13.79 -1.99
N LYS A 118 24.07 13.78 -2.27
CA LYS A 118 24.85 15.01 -2.37
C LYS A 118 24.33 15.92 -3.49
N GLN A 119 24.07 15.38 -4.68
CA GLN A 119 23.52 16.15 -5.80
C GLN A 119 22.17 16.78 -5.46
N LEU A 120 21.27 16.03 -4.84
CA LEU A 120 19.96 16.53 -4.43
C LEU A 120 20.08 17.62 -3.35
N LYS A 121 21.00 17.46 -2.38
CA LYS A 121 21.27 18.50 -1.38
C LYS A 121 21.81 19.77 -2.02
N ASP A 122 22.73 19.66 -2.96
CA ASP A 122 23.29 20.79 -3.70
C ASP A 122 22.19 21.50 -4.51
N GLN A 123 21.27 20.74 -5.13
CA GLN A 123 20.09 21.28 -5.83
C GLN A 123 19.11 22.00 -4.90
N LEU A 124 18.82 21.42 -3.74
CA LEU A 124 17.94 22.04 -2.73
C LEU A 124 18.53 23.36 -2.19
N ALA A 125 19.85 23.41 -1.96
CA ALA A 125 20.53 24.63 -1.56
C ALA A 125 20.45 25.71 -2.64
N ALA A 126 20.65 25.34 -3.92
CA ALA A 126 20.52 26.27 -5.04
C ALA A 126 19.08 26.82 -5.19
N GLN A 127 18.07 25.96 -5.05
CA GLN A 127 16.66 26.39 -5.08
C GLN A 127 16.32 27.32 -3.91
N SER A 128 16.82 27.03 -2.71
CA SER A 128 16.59 27.87 -1.52
C SER A 128 17.16 29.28 -1.71
N GLN A 129 18.36 29.39 -2.27
CA GLN A 129 18.97 30.69 -2.60
C GLN A 129 18.16 31.47 -3.66
N GLN A 130 17.60 30.77 -4.64
CA GLN A 130 16.74 31.38 -5.66
C GLN A 130 15.44 31.92 -5.06
N ILE A 131 14.85 31.21 -4.08
CA ILE A 131 13.67 31.66 -3.33
C ILE A 131 13.99 32.91 -2.50
N GLU A 132 15.16 32.99 -1.86
CA GLU A 132 15.60 34.16 -1.08
C GLU A 132 15.79 35.41 -1.97
N GLN A 133 16.33 35.22 -3.17
CA GLN A 133 16.46 36.28 -4.19
C GLN A 133 15.11 36.76 -4.73
N LEU A 134 14.11 35.87 -4.83
CA LEU A 134 12.74 36.21 -5.22
C LEU A 134 11.99 36.94 -4.09
N SER A 135 12.27 36.57 -2.84
CA SER A 135 11.64 37.13 -1.63
C SER A 135 12.11 38.56 -1.33
N SER A 136 13.40 38.85 -1.56
CA SER A 136 13.98 40.19 -1.37
C SER A 136 13.52 41.23 -2.41
N LYS A 137 12.85 40.81 -3.49
CA LYS A 137 12.28 41.70 -4.52
C LYS A 137 10.84 42.16 -4.21
N LYS A 138 10.21 41.62 -3.15
CA LYS A 138 8.81 41.89 -2.78
C LYS A 138 8.73 42.42 -1.33
N GLY A 139 9.45 43.50 -1.04
CA GLY A 139 9.36 44.17 0.26
C GLY A 139 8.26 45.23 0.30
N SER A 140 7.50 45.22 1.41
CA SER A 140 6.74 46.35 1.99
C SER A 140 5.22 46.39 1.78
N THR A 141 4.47 45.61 2.56
CA THR A 141 3.34 46.17 3.32
C THR A 141 3.06 45.29 4.53
N SER A 142 3.63 45.71 5.67
CA SER A 142 3.28 45.20 6.98
C SER A 142 1.91 45.77 7.37
N LEU A 143 0.93 44.89 7.55
CA LEU A 143 -0.17 45.11 8.47
C LEU A 143 -0.40 43.79 9.22
N TYR A 144 -0.26 43.87 10.54
CA TYR A 144 -0.72 42.87 11.48
C TYR A 144 -2.21 42.55 11.22
N VAL A 145 -2.52 41.28 11.00
CA VAL A 145 -3.90 40.76 11.03
C VAL A 145 -3.91 39.49 11.89
N PRO A 146 -4.81 39.38 12.89
CA PRO A 146 -4.91 38.21 13.75
C PRO A 146 -5.33 36.98 12.95
N SER A 147 -4.85 35.81 13.38
CA SER A 147 -5.15 34.48 12.83
C SER A 147 -6.67 34.26 12.73
N ALA A 148 -7.17 34.36 11.50
CA ALA A 148 -8.43 33.81 11.03
C ALA A 148 -8.07 32.86 9.86
N PRO A 149 -8.80 31.75 9.67
CA PRO A 149 -8.42 30.72 8.71
C PRO A 149 -8.38 31.31 7.30
N VAL A 150 -7.19 31.28 6.70
CA VAL A 150 -6.99 31.54 5.27
C VAL A 150 -7.88 30.56 4.51
N ALA A 151 -8.66 31.09 3.57
CA ALA A 151 -9.78 30.42 2.92
C ALA A 151 -9.44 28.98 2.46
N SER A 152 -10.03 28.01 3.16
CA SER A 152 -10.10 26.57 2.85
C SER A 152 -10.96 26.28 1.61
N GLY A 153 -10.87 27.12 0.59
CA GLY A 153 -11.59 26.95 -0.68
C GLY A 153 -10.68 26.37 -1.74
N ASP A 154 -9.44 26.85 -1.82
CA ASP A 154 -8.51 26.50 -2.88
C ASP A 154 -7.83 25.14 -2.64
N TYR A 155 -7.48 24.83 -1.39
CA TYR A 155 -6.86 23.55 -1.02
C TYR A 155 -7.83 22.38 -1.27
N GLU A 156 -9.05 22.46 -0.75
CA GLU A 156 -10.08 21.45 -0.93
C GLU A 156 -10.45 21.30 -2.41
N GLN A 157 -10.60 22.39 -3.15
CA GLN A 157 -10.91 22.35 -4.57
C GLN A 157 -9.77 21.68 -5.35
N THR A 158 -8.52 22.07 -5.12
CA THR A 158 -7.35 21.47 -5.75
C THR A 158 -7.21 19.98 -5.37
N TYR A 159 -7.54 19.62 -4.12
CA TYR A 159 -7.59 18.23 -3.69
C TYR A 159 -8.63 17.42 -4.47
N GLN A 160 -9.85 17.96 -4.66
CA GLN A 160 -10.87 17.29 -5.46
C GLN A 160 -10.44 17.16 -6.94
N GLN A 161 -9.80 18.18 -7.51
CA GLN A 161 -9.24 18.10 -8.87
C GLN A 161 -8.16 17.03 -8.98
N ALA A 162 -7.25 16.95 -8.00
CA ALA A 162 -6.20 15.93 -7.94
C ALA A 162 -6.80 14.51 -7.87
N ARG A 163 -7.85 14.34 -7.06
CA ARG A 163 -8.62 13.09 -6.95
C ARG A 163 -9.30 12.71 -8.26
N GLN A 164 -9.95 13.66 -8.93
CA GLN A 164 -10.57 13.41 -10.24
C GLN A 164 -9.54 13.04 -11.31
N ALA A 165 -8.37 13.68 -11.31
CA ALA A 165 -7.27 13.31 -12.20
C ALA A 165 -6.79 11.87 -11.93
N PHE A 166 -6.63 11.50 -10.66
CA PHE A 166 -6.27 10.13 -10.27
C PHE A 166 -7.31 9.10 -10.73
N GLU A 167 -8.59 9.39 -10.51
CA GLU A 167 -9.71 8.53 -10.93
C GLU A 167 -9.80 8.38 -12.45
N SER A 168 -9.44 9.44 -13.18
CA SER A 168 -9.31 9.46 -14.64
C SER A 168 -8.04 8.76 -15.14
N ARG A 169 -7.23 8.19 -14.24
CA ARG A 169 -5.92 7.57 -14.50
C ARG A 169 -4.84 8.52 -15.02
N ASP A 170 -5.09 9.83 -14.93
CA ASP A 170 -4.07 10.85 -15.15
C ASP A 170 -3.23 11.04 -13.88
N TYR A 171 -2.42 10.02 -13.60
CA TYR A 171 -1.62 9.96 -12.37
C TYR A 171 -0.53 11.04 -12.33
N GLN A 172 -0.07 11.53 -13.48
CA GLN A 172 0.97 12.56 -13.52
C GLN A 172 0.40 13.93 -13.12
N THR A 173 -0.77 14.29 -13.64
CA THR A 173 -1.49 15.50 -13.21
C THR A 173 -1.90 15.41 -11.74
N ALA A 174 -2.45 14.27 -11.32
CA ALA A 174 -2.82 14.04 -9.93
C ALA A 174 -1.62 14.22 -8.98
N LEU A 175 -0.48 13.61 -9.31
CA LEU A 175 0.77 13.72 -8.56
C LEU A 175 1.20 15.19 -8.40
N SER A 176 1.20 15.95 -9.50
CA SER A 176 1.58 17.37 -9.48
C SER A 176 0.65 18.20 -8.58
N LEU A 177 -0.66 17.94 -8.62
CA LEU A 177 -1.63 18.67 -7.81
C LEU A 177 -1.53 18.30 -6.32
N PHE A 178 -1.33 17.03 -5.97
CA PHE A 178 -1.10 16.66 -4.56
C PHE A 178 0.21 17.23 -4.02
N GLN A 179 1.26 17.29 -4.84
CA GLN A 179 2.53 17.92 -4.46
C GLN A 179 2.37 19.43 -4.25
N SER A 180 1.59 20.12 -5.08
CA SER A 180 1.34 21.55 -4.90
C SER A 180 0.60 21.82 -3.59
N LEU A 181 -0.38 21.00 -3.23
CA LEU A 181 -1.09 21.09 -1.95
C LEU A 181 -0.16 21.01 -0.74
N LEU A 182 0.76 20.03 -0.72
CA LEU A 182 1.72 19.91 0.38
C LEU A 182 2.72 21.07 0.42
N SER A 183 3.08 21.61 -0.75
CA SER A 183 3.97 22.77 -0.85
C SER A 183 3.30 24.05 -0.35
N GLU A 184 1.99 24.19 -0.59
CA GLU A 184 1.18 25.32 -0.15
C GLU A 184 0.93 25.27 1.36
N ASN A 185 0.46 24.14 1.88
CA ASN A 185 0.17 23.97 3.30
C ASN A 185 0.32 22.51 3.76
N ALA A 186 1.52 22.16 4.23
CA ALA A 186 1.83 20.84 4.78
C ALA A 186 1.12 20.51 6.11
N ASN A 187 0.53 21.50 6.79
CA ASN A 187 -0.20 21.30 8.05
C ASN A 187 -1.72 21.27 7.87
N HIS A 188 -2.21 21.28 6.62
CA HIS A 188 -3.63 21.26 6.32
C HIS A 188 -4.29 19.95 6.84
N PRO A 189 -5.57 19.96 7.27
CA PRO A 189 -6.28 18.73 7.68
C PRO A 189 -6.33 17.60 6.65
N LEU A 190 -6.09 17.91 5.37
CA LEU A 190 -6.01 16.94 4.27
C LEU A 190 -4.56 16.64 3.83
N ALA A 191 -3.54 17.19 4.49
CA ALA A 191 -2.15 17.03 4.07
C ALA A 191 -1.68 15.57 4.17
N ASP A 192 -2.04 14.85 5.23
CA ASP A 192 -1.73 13.43 5.36
C ASP A 192 -2.38 12.59 4.24
N ASN A 193 -3.61 12.96 3.88
CA ASN A 193 -4.36 12.38 2.77
C ASN A 193 -3.69 12.69 1.43
N ALA A 194 -3.24 13.92 1.19
CA ALA A 194 -2.51 14.30 -0.02
C ALA A 194 -1.19 13.53 -0.12
N GLN A 195 -0.43 13.40 0.98
CA GLN A 195 0.80 12.60 1.00
C GLN A 195 0.54 11.13 0.66
N TYR A 196 -0.54 10.54 1.19
CA TYR A 196 -0.96 9.18 0.81
C TYR A 196 -1.24 9.07 -0.69
N TRP A 197 -1.97 10.03 -1.27
CA TRP A 197 -2.29 10.01 -2.70
C TRP A 197 -1.08 10.20 -3.61
N ILE A 198 -0.04 10.92 -3.17
CA ILE A 198 1.26 10.96 -3.88
C ILE A 198 1.83 9.54 -3.99
N GLY A 199 1.81 8.77 -2.88
CA GLY A 199 2.22 7.37 -2.88
C GLY A 199 1.38 6.51 -3.83
N GLU A 200 0.05 6.69 -3.83
CA GLU A 200 -0.86 6.01 -4.75
C GLU A 200 -0.55 6.33 -6.22
N CYS A 201 -0.23 7.59 -6.55
CA CYS A 201 0.14 7.99 -7.90
C CYS A 201 1.41 7.26 -8.35
N HIS A 202 2.48 7.28 -7.54
CA HIS A 202 3.70 6.55 -7.86
C HIS A 202 3.48 5.03 -7.95
N TYR A 203 2.63 4.47 -7.09
CA TYR A 203 2.26 3.05 -7.16
C TYR A 203 1.57 2.71 -8.50
N ALA A 204 0.59 3.53 -8.91
CA ALA A 204 -0.13 3.35 -10.16
C ALA A 204 0.77 3.51 -11.39
N LEU A 205 1.76 4.40 -11.31
CA LEU A 205 2.82 4.57 -12.31
C LEU A 205 3.87 3.44 -12.28
N ARG A 206 3.72 2.44 -11.39
CA ARG A 206 4.66 1.33 -11.17
C ARG A 206 6.05 1.77 -10.69
N GLN A 207 6.14 2.98 -10.15
CA GLN A 207 7.34 3.56 -9.57
C GLN A 207 7.42 3.17 -8.09
N TYR A 208 7.54 1.86 -7.82
CA TYR A 208 7.37 1.32 -6.47
C TYR A 208 8.42 1.84 -5.46
N ASP A 209 9.64 2.15 -5.90
CA ASP A 209 10.65 2.77 -5.04
C ASP A 209 10.23 4.16 -4.55
N ALA A 210 9.71 5.00 -5.44
CA ALA A 210 9.19 6.32 -5.07
C ALA A 210 7.95 6.18 -4.18
N ALA A 211 7.04 5.26 -4.55
CA ALA A 211 5.84 4.99 -3.77
C ALA A 211 6.16 4.58 -2.33
N ILE A 212 7.18 3.74 -2.11
CA ILE A 212 7.64 3.36 -0.76
C ILE A 212 8.04 4.59 0.05
N LEU A 213 8.85 5.48 -0.52
CA LEU A 213 9.29 6.69 0.17
C LEU A 213 8.10 7.60 0.51
N ASP A 214 7.11 7.70 -0.37
CA ASP A 214 5.95 8.57 -0.14
C ASP A 214 4.93 7.98 0.82
N PHE A 215 4.72 6.67 0.85
CA PHE A 215 3.93 6.03 1.90
C PHE A 215 4.62 6.13 3.26
N GLN A 216 5.95 6.04 3.33
CA GLN A 216 6.69 6.24 4.58
C GLN A 216 6.53 7.65 5.15
N LYS A 217 6.41 8.67 4.30
CA LYS A 217 6.15 10.05 4.76
C LYS A 217 4.79 10.20 5.43
N VAL A 218 3.81 9.34 5.18
CA VAL A 218 2.50 9.41 5.86
C VAL A 218 2.67 9.27 7.37
N PHE A 219 3.65 8.50 7.84
CA PHE A 219 3.91 8.30 9.27
C PHE A 219 4.52 9.51 9.98
N THR A 220 4.94 10.54 9.24
CA THR A 220 5.40 11.80 9.86
C THR A 220 4.23 12.69 10.28
N PHE A 221 3.02 12.39 9.83
CA PHE A 221 1.80 13.10 10.22
C PHE A 221 1.23 12.50 11.51
N PRO A 222 1.07 13.30 12.58
CA PRO A 222 0.56 12.78 13.85
C PRO A 222 -0.89 12.31 13.70
N ASN A 223 -1.19 11.10 14.19
CA ASN A 223 -2.54 10.51 14.18
C ASN A 223 -3.20 10.46 12.78
N SER A 224 -2.41 10.26 11.72
CA SER A 224 -2.96 10.18 10.36
C SER A 224 -3.96 9.03 10.22
N ASN A 225 -5.13 9.34 9.66
CA ASN A 225 -6.13 8.32 9.33
C ASN A 225 -5.75 7.47 8.11
N LYS A 226 -4.64 7.78 7.43
CA LYS A 226 -4.06 7.01 6.32
C LYS A 226 -2.89 6.14 6.73
N ALA A 227 -2.47 6.17 7.99
CA ALA A 227 -1.34 5.36 8.43
C ALA A 227 -1.55 3.84 8.21
N PRO A 228 -2.72 3.24 8.52
CA PRO A 228 -2.97 1.82 8.21
C PRO A 228 -2.97 1.53 6.71
N ASP A 229 -3.54 2.42 5.90
CA ASP A 229 -3.58 2.31 4.44
C ASP A 229 -2.17 2.38 3.84
N ALA A 230 -1.35 3.32 4.30
CA ALA A 230 0.04 3.48 3.88
C ALA A 230 0.88 2.25 4.25
N GLN A 231 0.70 1.72 5.46
CA GLN A 231 1.39 0.51 5.91
C GLN A 231 1.03 -0.70 5.04
N PHE A 232 -0.26 -0.87 4.71
CA PHE A 232 -0.69 -1.91 3.78
C PHE A 232 -0.10 -1.70 2.37
N LYS A 233 -0.06 -0.45 1.88
CA LYS A 233 0.53 -0.14 0.58
C LYS A 233 2.02 -0.42 0.51
N LEU A 234 2.77 -0.25 1.60
CA LEU A 234 4.17 -0.68 1.68
C LEU A 234 4.31 -2.19 1.46
N VAL A 235 3.46 -3.02 2.07
CA VAL A 235 3.42 -4.48 1.79
C VAL A 235 3.25 -4.72 0.29
N LEU A 236 2.27 -4.05 -0.33
CA LEU A 236 2.01 -4.22 -1.77
C LEU A 236 3.18 -3.73 -2.64
N CYS A 237 3.82 -2.62 -2.30
CA CYS A 237 4.98 -2.12 -3.02
C CYS A 237 6.14 -3.13 -3.01
N TYR A 238 6.49 -3.66 -1.84
CA TYR A 238 7.57 -4.63 -1.72
C TYR A 238 7.26 -5.94 -2.44
N LEU A 239 6.02 -6.41 -2.40
CA LEU A 239 5.57 -7.55 -3.21
C LEU A 239 5.71 -7.29 -4.71
N LYS A 240 5.31 -6.11 -5.19
CA LYS A 240 5.45 -5.74 -6.61
C LYS A 240 6.90 -5.63 -7.06
N LYS A 241 7.82 -5.35 -6.14
CA LYS A 241 9.27 -5.39 -6.37
C LYS A 241 9.87 -6.80 -6.29
N GLY A 242 9.12 -7.78 -5.79
CA GLY A 242 9.62 -9.14 -5.52
C GLY A 242 10.43 -9.27 -4.23
N ASP A 243 10.42 -8.25 -3.36
CA ASP A 243 11.09 -8.29 -2.06
C ASP A 243 10.12 -8.82 -0.99
N ILE A 244 9.96 -10.15 -0.98
CA ILE A 244 8.99 -10.83 -0.12
C ILE A 244 9.35 -10.68 1.35
N GLU A 245 10.64 -10.69 1.69
CA GLU A 245 11.10 -10.52 3.08
C GLU A 245 10.69 -9.15 3.61
N LYS A 246 10.94 -8.07 2.86
CA LYS A 246 10.47 -6.73 3.24
C LYS A 246 8.95 -6.65 3.31
N ALA A 247 8.24 -7.29 2.39
CA ALA A 247 6.79 -7.33 2.46
C ALA A 247 6.27 -8.01 3.76
N ARG A 248 6.92 -9.08 4.21
CA ARG A 248 6.60 -9.74 5.49
C ARG A 248 6.92 -8.86 6.70
N GLU A 249 8.05 -8.13 6.68
CA GLU A 249 8.38 -7.15 7.72
C GLU A 249 7.32 -6.05 7.83
N GLU A 250 6.92 -5.45 6.71
CA GLU A 250 5.88 -4.41 6.71
C GLU A 250 4.49 -4.96 7.08
N PHE A 251 4.22 -6.23 6.78
CA PHE A 251 3.00 -6.90 7.22
C PHE A 251 2.98 -7.14 8.74
N GLN A 252 4.11 -7.52 9.34
CA GLN A 252 4.22 -7.64 10.80
C GLN A 252 3.97 -6.31 11.51
N ARG A 253 4.45 -5.21 10.93
CA ARG A 253 4.13 -3.86 11.43
C ARG A 253 2.66 -3.53 11.29
N LEU A 254 2.03 -3.87 10.15
CA LEU A 254 0.58 -3.72 9.98
C LEU A 254 -0.21 -4.45 11.07
N GLN A 255 0.19 -5.67 11.43
CA GLN A 255 -0.45 -6.46 12.49
C GLN A 255 -0.21 -5.90 13.88
N THR A 256 1.00 -5.39 14.14
CA THR A 256 1.39 -4.89 15.47
C THR A 256 0.80 -3.52 15.75
N ASP A 257 0.96 -2.59 14.80
CA ASP A 257 0.63 -1.18 14.99
C ASP A 257 -0.84 -0.86 14.65
N TYR A 258 -1.45 -1.68 13.77
CA TYR A 258 -2.83 -1.49 13.32
C TYR A 258 -3.63 -2.81 13.33
N PRO A 259 -3.74 -3.51 14.47
CA PRO A 259 -4.35 -4.85 14.57
C PRO A 259 -5.81 -4.90 14.11
N ASP A 260 -6.57 -3.81 14.31
CA ASP A 260 -7.99 -3.71 13.93
C ASP A 260 -8.19 -3.27 12.48
N SER A 261 -7.11 -3.06 11.73
CA SER A 261 -7.18 -2.63 10.33
C SER A 261 -7.83 -3.70 9.44
N PRO A 262 -8.76 -3.33 8.54
CA PRO A 262 -9.33 -4.27 7.58
C PRO A 262 -8.28 -4.86 6.62
N TYR A 263 -7.09 -4.26 6.56
CA TYR A 263 -6.01 -4.70 5.70
C TYR A 263 -5.20 -5.88 6.24
N VAL A 264 -5.30 -6.20 7.54
CA VAL A 264 -4.55 -7.33 8.14
C VAL A 264 -4.91 -8.65 7.46
N ASN A 265 -6.20 -8.96 7.38
CA ASN A 265 -6.66 -10.21 6.77
C ASN A 265 -6.33 -10.25 5.27
N ARG A 266 -6.49 -9.11 4.58
CA ARG A 266 -6.19 -9.00 3.14
C ARG A 266 -4.71 -9.19 2.85
N ALA A 267 -3.82 -8.58 3.63
CA ALA A 267 -2.37 -8.72 3.47
C ALA A 267 -1.92 -10.16 3.73
N SER A 268 -2.49 -10.81 4.75
CA SER A 268 -2.24 -12.22 5.06
C SER A 268 -2.60 -13.14 3.88
N GLU A 269 -3.79 -12.95 3.31
CA GLU A 269 -4.24 -13.73 2.15
C GLU A 269 -3.32 -13.55 0.95
N ILE A 270 -2.92 -12.31 0.66
CA ILE A 270 -2.00 -12.01 -0.45
C ILE A 270 -0.65 -12.69 -0.23
N LEU A 271 -0.09 -12.60 0.99
CA LEU A 271 1.22 -13.16 1.33
C LEU A 271 1.23 -14.69 1.38
N SER A 272 0.09 -15.35 1.53
CA SER A 272 0.00 -16.82 1.49
C SER A 272 0.30 -17.41 0.09
N LYS A 273 0.27 -16.57 -0.95
CA LYS A 273 0.52 -16.95 -2.35
C LYS A 273 2.01 -16.90 -2.73
N TYR A 274 2.88 -16.49 -1.81
CA TYR A 274 4.33 -16.33 -1.97
C TYR A 274 5.08 -17.14 -0.93
#